data_AF-A0A965LZP8-F1
#
_entry.id   AF-A0A965LZP8-F1
#
_cell.length_a   1.000
_cell.length_b   1.000
_cell.length_c   1.000
_cell.angle_alpha   90.00
_cell.angle_beta   90.00
_cell.angle_gamma   90.00
#
_symmetry.space_group_name_H-M   'P 1'
#
loop_
_entity.id
_entity.type
_entity.pdbx_description
1 polymer ?
#
loop_
_entity_poly.entity_id
_entity_poly.type
_entity_poly.pdbx_seq_one_letter_code
_entity_poly.pdbx_strand_id
1 'polypeptide(L)'
;MSLREHFLLDPGLTFLNHGSFGACPREVLEAQWRWQLEMERNPVDFLGRRSAELLFDARSVLAAELGARAEDLVFLPNATTGVNMVAQSLALSPGDEVLATDLEYGACEATWERMCAKHG
;
A
#
# COMPACT_ATOMS: atom_id res chain seq x y z
N MET A 1 -8.35 27.16 -8.20
CA MET A 1 -8.85 26.28 -7.13
C MET A 1 -7.64 25.73 -6.40
N SER A 2 -7.61 25.76 -5.07
CA SER A 2 -6.44 25.35 -4.28
C SER A 2 -6.54 23.87 -3.93
N LEU A 3 -5.45 23.12 -4.04
CA LEU A 3 -5.41 21.70 -3.64
C LEU A 3 -5.88 21.49 -2.19
N ARG A 4 -5.69 22.48 -1.31
CA ARG A 4 -6.11 22.43 0.10
C ARG A 4 -7.61 22.18 0.26
N GLU A 5 -8.44 22.68 -0.66
CA GLU A 5 -9.91 22.62 -0.58
C GLU A 5 -10.45 21.19 -0.70
N HIS A 6 -9.64 20.27 -1.25
CA HIS A 6 -9.98 18.85 -1.36
C HIS A 6 -9.75 18.08 -0.05
N PHE A 7 -9.06 18.63 0.95
CA PHE A 7 -8.75 17.92 2.20
C PHE A 7 -9.65 18.39 3.34
N LEU A 8 -10.06 17.45 4.19
CA LEU A 8 -10.88 17.72 5.40
C LEU A 8 -10.05 18.15 6.61
N LEU A 9 -8.85 18.70 6.39
CA LEU A 9 -8.00 19.20 7.47
C LEU A 9 -8.66 20.38 8.17
N ASP A 10 -8.45 20.50 9.49
CA ASP A 10 -8.91 21.65 10.27
C ASP A 10 -8.35 22.96 9.65
N PRO A 11 -9.21 23.93 9.29
CA PRO A 11 -8.76 25.17 8.66
C PRO A 11 -7.84 26.01 9.56
N GLY A 12 -7.95 25.87 10.89
CA GLY A 12 -7.10 26.52 11.89
C GLY A 12 -5.76 25.81 12.14
N LEU A 13 -5.58 24.61 11.61
CA LEU A 13 -4.35 23.83 11.78
C LEU A 13 -3.38 24.07 10.62
N THR A 14 -2.13 24.41 10.96
CA THR A 14 -1.01 24.32 10.01
C THR A 14 -0.48 22.90 10.02
N PHE A 15 -1.03 22.05 9.14
CA PHE A 15 -0.68 20.64 9.08
C PHE A 15 0.60 20.41 8.26
N LEU A 16 1.65 19.90 8.90
CA LEU A 16 2.97 19.70 8.28
C LEU A 16 3.41 18.23 8.21
N ASN A 17 2.55 17.28 8.63
CA ASN A 17 2.93 15.87 8.79
C ASN A 17 2.33 14.93 7.72
N HIS A 18 2.20 15.41 6.48
CA HIS A 18 1.69 14.60 5.37
C HIS A 18 2.56 13.38 5.06
N GLY A 19 3.87 13.46 5.33
CA GLY A 19 4.81 12.37 5.09
C GLY A 19 4.62 11.16 6.00
N SER A 20 4.06 11.35 7.21
CA SER A 20 3.75 10.24 8.12
C SER A 20 2.28 9.85 8.04
N PHE A 21 1.37 10.81 8.18
CA PHE A 21 -0.08 10.58 8.19
C PHE A 21 -0.81 11.59 7.30
N GLY A 22 -0.87 11.30 6.00
CA GLY A 22 -1.59 12.15 5.05
C GLY A 22 -3.09 12.17 5.29
N ALA A 23 -3.72 13.34 5.14
CA ALA A 23 -5.17 13.42 5.02
C ALA A 23 -5.62 12.87 3.66
N CYS A 24 -6.72 12.11 3.65
CA CYS A 24 -7.33 11.63 2.43
C CYS A 24 -8.10 12.77 1.73
N PRO A 25 -7.95 12.96 0.41
CA PRO A 25 -8.81 13.87 -0.35
C PRO A 25 -10.29 13.44 -0.24
N ARG A 26 -11.19 14.42 -0.21
CA ARG A 26 -12.64 14.24 -0.05
C ARG A 26 -13.21 13.31 -1.11
N GLU A 27 -12.80 13.48 -2.36
CA GLU A 27 -13.29 12.68 -3.48
C GLU A 27 -12.91 11.20 -3.33
N VAL A 28 -11.72 10.91 -2.77
CA VAL A 28 -11.26 9.56 -2.51
C VAL A 28 -12.04 8.94 -1.34
N LEU A 29 -12.30 9.72 -0.28
CA LEU A 29 -13.12 9.30 0.85
C LEU A 29 -14.56 8.99 0.42
N GLU A 30 -15.15 9.84 -0.43
CA GLU A 30 -16.48 9.61 -1.00
C GLU A 30 -16.51 8.35 -1.87
N ALA A 31 -15.48 8.11 -2.69
CA ALA A 31 -15.36 6.87 -3.45
C ALA A 31 -15.27 5.64 -2.54
N GLN A 32 -14.49 5.71 -1.46
CA GLN A 32 -14.39 4.64 -0.47
C GLN A 32 -15.77 4.31 0.15
N TRP A 33 -16.51 5.33 0.60
CA TRP A 33 -17.85 5.11 1.16
C TRP A 33 -18.82 4.49 0.17
N ARG A 34 -18.80 4.92 -1.10
CA ARG A 34 -19.64 4.30 -2.14
C ARG A 34 -19.35 2.81 -2.29
N TRP A 35 -18.07 2.43 -2.37
CA TRP A 35 -17.68 1.03 -2.49
C TRP A 35 -18.04 0.21 -1.25
N GLN A 36 -17.90 0.77 -0.05
CA GLN A 36 -18.33 0.12 1.18
C GLN A 36 -19.85 -0.14 1.17
N LEU A 37 -20.66 0.88 0.87
CA LEU A 37 -22.11 0.74 0.78
C LEU A 37 -22.53 -0.25 -0.29
N GLU A 38 -21.81 -0.31 -1.41
CA GLU A 38 -22.09 -1.28 -2.47
C GLU A 38 -21.79 -2.71 -2.04
N MET A 39 -20.65 -2.94 -1.39
CA MET A 39 -20.30 -4.24 -0.82
C MET A 39 -21.36 -4.69 0.20
N GLU A 40 -21.78 -3.81 1.11
CA GLU A 40 -22.77 -4.13 2.15
C GLU A 40 -24.16 -4.48 1.59
N ARG A 41 -24.52 -3.97 0.41
CA ARG A 41 -25.80 -4.32 -0.25
C ARG A 41 -25.88 -5.78 -0.66
N ASN A 42 -24.76 -6.40 -1.05
CA ASN A 42 -24.70 -7.81 -1.39
C ASN A 42 -23.25 -8.35 -1.29
N PRO A 43 -22.78 -8.68 -0.08
CA PRO A 43 -21.37 -9.02 0.13
C PRO A 43 -20.97 -10.33 -0.55
N VAL A 44 -21.88 -11.28 -0.71
CA VAL A 44 -21.61 -12.56 -1.37
C VAL A 44 -21.31 -12.37 -2.86
N ASP A 45 -22.10 -11.53 -3.53
CA ASP A 45 -21.86 -11.21 -4.94
C ASP A 45 -20.62 -10.33 -5.10
N PHE A 46 -20.49 -9.29 -4.28
CA PHE A 46 -19.37 -8.36 -4.36
C PHE A 46 -18.03 -9.07 -4.11
N LEU A 47 -17.87 -9.72 -2.96
CA LEU A 47 -16.61 -10.36 -2.57
C LEU A 47 -16.34 -11.62 -3.38
N GLY A 48 -17.37 -12.43 -3.64
CA GLY A 48 -17.22 -13.75 -4.26
C GLY A 48 -17.11 -13.74 -5.78
N ARG A 49 -17.61 -12.69 -6.46
CA ARG A 49 -17.71 -12.69 -7.94
C ARG A 49 -17.09 -11.46 -8.59
N ARG A 50 -17.24 -10.28 -7.98
CA ARG A 50 -16.90 -9.00 -8.62
C ARG A 50 -15.54 -8.44 -8.18
N SER A 51 -15.15 -8.69 -6.94
CA SER A 51 -13.98 -8.07 -6.31
C SER A 51 -12.69 -8.25 -7.09
N ALA A 52 -12.46 -9.43 -7.68
CA ALA A 52 -11.24 -9.73 -8.43
C ALA A 52 -11.10 -8.86 -9.68
N GLU A 53 -12.16 -8.71 -10.47
CA GLU A 53 -12.17 -7.87 -11.68
C GLU A 53 -12.05 -6.39 -11.31
N LEU A 54 -12.81 -5.93 -10.30
CA LEU A 54 -12.73 -4.55 -9.79
C LEU A 54 -11.31 -4.18 -9.31
N LEU A 55 -10.63 -5.11 -8.64
CA LEU A 55 -9.24 -4.91 -8.21
C LEU A 55 -8.27 -4.93 -9.39
N PHE A 56 -8.53 -5.73 -10.43
CA PHE A 56 -7.72 -5.73 -11.65
C PHE A 56 -7.86 -4.42 -12.42
N ASP A 57 -9.07 -3.87 -12.51
CA ASP A 57 -9.33 -2.57 -13.15
C ASP A 57 -8.58 -1.44 -12.41
N ALA A 58 -8.72 -1.38 -11.09
CA ALA A 58 -8.02 -0.39 -10.27
C ALA A 58 -6.49 -0.49 -10.42
N ARG A 59 -5.98 -1.71 -10.51
CA ARG A 59 -4.55 -1.98 -10.71
C ARG A 59 -4.08 -1.58 -12.10
N SER A 60 -4.90 -1.79 -13.14
CA SER A 60 -4.58 -1.42 -14.52
C SER A 60 -4.42 0.08 -14.68
N VAL A 61 -5.27 0.87 -14.01
CA VAL A 61 -5.13 2.33 -13.95
C VAL A 61 -3.81 2.72 -13.30
N LEU A 62 -3.49 2.16 -12.14
CA LEU A 62 -2.22 2.45 -11.44
C LEU A 62 -0.99 2.02 -12.26
N ALA A 63 -1.07 0.88 -12.93
CA ALA A 63 0.02 0.36 -13.75
C ALA A 63 0.35 1.28 -14.92
N ALA A 64 -0.67 1.84 -15.59
CA ALA A 64 -0.48 2.81 -16.67
C ALA A 64 0.27 4.05 -16.20
N GLU A 65 -0.07 4.59 -15.02
CA GLU A 65 0.62 5.76 -14.43
C GLU A 65 2.07 5.47 -14.03
N LEU A 66 2.37 4.24 -13.59
CA LEU A 66 3.72 3.82 -13.19
C LEU A 66 4.57 3.30 -14.36
N GLY A 67 4.01 3.16 -15.57
CA GLY A 67 4.67 2.52 -16.70
C GLY A 67 4.96 1.04 -16.49
N ALA A 68 4.12 0.35 -15.70
CA ALA A 68 4.24 -1.07 -15.37
C ALA A 68 3.10 -1.89 -16.01
N ARG A 69 3.18 -3.22 -15.92
CA ARG A 69 2.05 -4.10 -16.26
C ARG A 69 1.18 -4.31 -15.03
N ALA A 70 -0.13 -4.45 -15.21
CA ALA A 70 -1.04 -4.71 -14.10
C ALA A 70 -0.66 -6.02 -13.37
N GLU A 71 -0.20 -7.03 -14.09
CA GLU A 71 0.21 -8.32 -13.54
C GLU A 71 1.44 -8.22 -12.61
N ASP A 72 2.24 -7.16 -12.73
CA ASP A 72 3.43 -6.92 -11.91
C ASP A 72 3.12 -6.13 -10.63
N LEU A 73 1.87 -5.70 -10.42
CA LEU A 73 1.45 -4.95 -9.25
C LEU A 73 0.59 -5.78 -8.30
N VAL A 74 0.67 -5.44 -7.01
CA VAL A 74 -0.17 -6.03 -5.96
C VAL A 74 -0.54 -4.96 -4.93
N PHE A 75 -1.79 -4.97 -4.47
CA PHE A 75 -2.23 -4.09 -3.38
C PHE A 75 -1.85 -4.69 -2.04
N LEU A 76 -1.24 -3.86 -1.19
CA LEU A 76 -0.77 -4.24 0.14
C LEU A 76 -1.25 -3.23 1.18
N PRO A 77 -1.44 -3.64 2.45
CA PRO A 77 -1.88 -2.73 3.50
C PRO A 77 -0.89 -1.58 3.81
N ASN A 78 0.42 -1.80 3.61
CA ASN A 78 1.47 -0.80 3.82
C ASN A 78 2.82 -1.28 3.23
N ALA A 79 3.81 -0.38 3.22
CA ALA A 79 5.16 -0.64 2.71
C ALA A 79 5.89 -1.75 3.47
N THR A 80 5.79 -1.78 4.80
CA THR A 80 6.43 -2.80 5.65
C THR A 80 5.97 -4.22 5.28
N THR A 81 4.67 -4.40 5.01
CA THR A 81 4.14 -5.69 4.53
C THR A 81 4.77 -6.11 3.20
N GLY A 82 5.00 -5.15 2.29
CA GLY A 82 5.66 -5.42 1.01
C GLY A 82 7.10 -5.87 1.15
N VAL A 83 7.90 -5.14 1.93
CA VAL A 83 9.29 -5.54 2.21
C VAL A 83 9.35 -6.91 2.85
N ASN A 84 8.46 -7.19 3.82
CA ASN A 84 8.42 -8.48 4.49
C ASN A 84 8.03 -9.64 3.57
N MET A 85 7.10 -9.41 2.65
CA MET A 85 6.72 -10.40 1.64
C MET A 85 7.88 -10.74 0.70
N VAL A 86 8.65 -9.73 0.27
CA VAL A 86 9.85 -9.94 -0.57
C VAL A 86 10.94 -10.66 0.22
N ALA A 87 11.23 -10.20 1.44
CA ALA A 87 12.27 -10.80 2.26
C ALA A 87 12.01 -12.30 2.53
N GLN A 88 10.74 -12.68 2.73
CA GLN A 88 10.37 -14.09 2.94
C GLN A 88 10.33 -14.93 1.66
N SER A 89 10.24 -14.33 0.47
CA SER A 89 10.22 -15.08 -0.79
C SER A 89 11.62 -15.42 -1.31
N LEU A 90 12.66 -14.74 -0.80
CA LEU A 90 14.05 -15.00 -1.15
C LEU A 90 14.57 -16.25 -0.44
N ALA A 91 15.26 -17.10 -1.20
CA ALA A 91 15.88 -18.33 -0.71
C ALA A 91 17.32 -18.06 -0.22
N LEU A 92 17.46 -17.27 0.84
CA LEU A 92 18.77 -16.98 1.44
C LEU A 92 19.43 -18.26 1.97
N SER A 93 20.71 -18.40 1.67
CA SER A 93 21.59 -19.47 2.12
C SER A 93 22.66 -18.93 3.07
N PRO A 94 23.26 -19.78 3.93
CA PRO A 94 24.34 -19.36 4.79
C PRO A 94 25.47 -18.69 4.00
N GLY A 95 25.88 -17.50 4.45
CA GLY A 95 26.91 -16.69 3.79
C GLY A 95 26.41 -15.75 2.69
N ASP A 96 25.11 -15.72 2.37
CA ASP A 96 24.53 -14.65 1.56
C ASP A 96 24.52 -13.32 2.33
N GLU A 97 24.62 -12.20 1.62
CA GLU A 97 24.66 -10.86 2.21
C GLU A 97 23.44 -10.01 1.79
N VAL A 98 22.84 -9.32 2.77
CA VAL A 98 21.83 -8.29 2.53
C VAL A 98 22.47 -6.92 2.79
N LEU A 99 22.52 -6.07 1.77
CA LEU A 99 23.09 -4.73 1.85
C LEU A 99 21.97 -3.68 1.85
N ALA A 100 22.05 -2.74 2.79
CA ALA A 100 21.10 -1.65 2.98
C ALA A 100 21.84 -0.35 3.32
N THR A 101 21.14 0.79 3.22
CA THR A 101 21.69 2.08 3.65
C THR A 101 21.52 2.28 5.16
N ASP A 102 22.15 3.31 5.73
CA ASP A 102 21.95 3.73 7.12
C ASP A 102 20.70 4.63 7.30
N LEU A 103 19.88 4.75 6.24
CA LEU A 103 18.67 5.59 6.20
C LEU A 103 17.39 4.77 6.11
N GLU A 104 17.48 3.44 6.21
CA GLU A 104 16.32 2.57 6.06
C GLU A 104 15.29 2.77 7.18
N TYR A 105 14.03 2.45 6.86
CA TYR A 105 12.97 2.45 7.84
C TYR A 105 13.14 1.26 8.79
N GLY A 106 13.21 1.50 10.11
CA GLY A 106 13.56 0.47 11.10
C GLY A 106 12.68 -0.79 11.07
N ALA A 107 11.41 -0.71 10.65
CA ALA A 107 10.57 -1.91 10.51
C ALA A 107 10.99 -2.80 9.32
N CYS A 108 11.54 -2.19 8.27
CA CYS A 108 12.12 -2.89 7.12
C CYS A 108 13.48 -3.49 7.48
N GLU A 109 14.31 -2.77 8.24
CA GLU A 109 15.58 -3.28 8.76
C GLU A 109 15.38 -4.51 9.65
N ALA A 110 14.49 -4.42 10.65
CA ALA A 110 14.16 -5.54 11.53
C ALA A 110 13.63 -6.78 10.78
N THR A 111 12.98 -6.56 9.63
CA THR A 111 12.54 -7.66 8.76
C THR A 111 13.74 -8.41 8.17
N TRP A 112 14.75 -7.70 7.67
CA TRP A 112 15.96 -8.29 7.10
C TRP A 112 16.84 -8.95 8.17
N GLU A 113 17.04 -8.29 9.31
CA GLU A 113 17.78 -8.87 10.44
C GLU A 113 17.20 -10.22 10.87
N ARG A 114 15.87 -10.32 10.95
CA ARG A 114 15.18 -11.58 11.26
C ARG A 114 15.44 -12.66 10.20
N MET A 115 15.48 -12.29 8.91
CA MET A 115 15.74 -13.24 7.84
C MET A 115 17.18 -13.76 7.88
N CYS A 116 18.16 -12.88 8.08
CA CYS A 116 19.56 -13.28 8.24
C CYS A 116 19.75 -14.18 9.48
N ALA A 117 19.19 -13.79 10.62
CA ALA A 117 19.26 -14.59 11.85
C ALA A 117 18.66 -16.00 11.69
N LYS A 118 17.67 -16.17 10.81
CA LYS A 118 17.05 -17.46 10.52
C LYS A 118 17.88 -18.33 9.56
N HIS A 119 18.57 -17.73 8.59
CA HIS A 119 19.21 -18.44 7.48
C HIS A 119 20.73 -18.62 7.61
N GLY A 120 21.38 -17.91 8.55
CA GLY A 120 22.83 -17.93 8.75
C GLY A 120 23.56 -17.08 7.72
#